data_AF-A0A7S2LQK4-F1
#
_entry.id   AF-A0A7S2LQK4-F1
#
_cell.length_a   1.000
_cell.length_b   1.000
_cell.length_c   1.000
_cell.angle_alpha   90.00
_cell.angle_beta   90.00
_cell.angle_gamma   90.00
#
_symmetry.space_group_name_H-M   'P 1'
#
loop_
_entity.id
_entity.type
_entity.pdbx_description
1 polymer ?
#
loop_
_entity_poly.entity_id
_entity_poly.type
_entity_poly.pdbx_seq_one_letter_code
_entity_poly.pdbx_strand_id
1 'polypeptide(L)'
;GRHTHSNGQMNTPTNTSCNPIQFQNLLPPNRLGIAHDTIESFQIACYNENSSKSMIQWKEYTLVLVTREATEEKNNKRQILLGLKHRGFGTGFYNGFGGKIDPTDASPEHGAVRELAEETNLVGISPEIMKHCKAGVLKFTFDDNDNNKGMLVHLYRIDLNHLSKEYKINVNISDIRGCDEITPVWFDRWEDVPFQKMHADDSIWYPIVLSAEPGGVYMEALVHFASGGPDVNTILHRYFDVKYTNANR
;
A
#
# COMPACT_ATOMS: atom_id res chain seq x y z
N GLY A 1 11.08 -52.59 -20.34
CA GLY A 1 11.28 -51.25 -19.77
C GLY A 1 10.02 -50.45 -19.95
N ARG A 2 9.33 -50.11 -18.86
CA ARG A 2 8.18 -49.21 -18.83
C ARG A 2 8.64 -47.90 -18.20
N HIS A 3 8.50 -46.79 -18.92
CA HIS A 3 8.61 -45.45 -18.35
C HIS A 3 7.32 -45.14 -17.57
N THR A 4 7.46 -44.68 -16.33
CA THR A 4 6.39 -44.03 -15.57
C THR A 4 6.92 -42.68 -15.10
N HIS A 5 6.16 -41.63 -15.36
CA HIS A 5 6.42 -40.26 -14.94
C HIS A 5 6.17 -40.12 -13.45
N SER A 6 7.15 -39.62 -12.69
CA SER A 6 6.94 -39.15 -11.32
C SER A 6 6.62 -37.66 -11.35
N ASN A 7 5.37 -37.32 -11.03
CA ASN A 7 4.95 -35.96 -10.70
C ASN A 7 5.71 -35.48 -9.46
N GLY A 8 6.62 -34.51 -9.64
CA GLY A 8 7.23 -33.78 -8.55
C GLY A 8 6.26 -32.72 -8.03
N GLN A 9 5.48 -33.07 -7.00
CA GLN A 9 4.84 -32.08 -6.13
C GLN A 9 5.95 -31.30 -5.42
N MET A 10 6.07 -30.00 -5.73
CA MET A 10 6.87 -29.09 -4.92
C MET A 10 6.17 -28.90 -3.58
N ASN A 11 6.78 -29.47 -2.53
CA ASN A 11 6.40 -29.27 -1.14
C ASN A 11 6.60 -27.79 -0.78
N THR A 12 5.50 -27.08 -0.53
CA THR A 12 5.50 -25.80 0.17
C THR A 12 5.82 -26.03 1.65
N PRO A 13 6.78 -25.32 2.26
CA PRO A 13 7.04 -25.45 3.69
C PRO A 13 5.88 -24.83 4.47
N THR A 14 5.06 -25.70 5.07
CA THR A 14 4.06 -25.32 6.08
C THR A 14 4.76 -25.15 7.42
N ASN A 15 5.04 -23.92 7.85
CA ASN A 15 5.23 -23.63 9.27
C ASN A 15 5.14 -22.15 9.62
N THR A 16 3.92 -21.63 9.69
CA THR A 16 3.50 -20.63 10.68
C THR A 16 2.04 -20.91 11.01
N SER A 17 1.74 -21.20 12.28
CA SER A 17 0.39 -21.50 12.77
C SER A 17 -0.44 -20.23 12.98
N CYS A 18 -0.54 -19.39 11.94
CA CYS A 18 -1.52 -18.33 11.87
C CYS A 18 -2.40 -18.61 10.65
N ASN A 19 -3.70 -18.74 10.86
CA ASN A 19 -4.65 -18.78 9.75
C ASN A 19 -4.45 -17.52 8.88
N PRO A 20 -4.41 -17.66 7.54
CA PRO A 20 -4.27 -16.51 6.66
C PRO A 20 -5.39 -15.51 6.92
N ILE A 21 -5.04 -14.22 6.91
CA ILE A 21 -5.98 -13.13 7.17
C ILE A 21 -7.02 -13.12 6.05
N GLN A 22 -8.30 -13.23 6.40
CA GLN A 22 -9.38 -13.18 5.43
C GLN A 22 -10.01 -11.79 5.41
N PHE A 23 -9.65 -11.00 4.41
CA PHE A 23 -10.24 -9.68 4.16
C PHE A 23 -11.67 -9.83 3.61
N GLN A 24 -12.64 -9.21 4.28
CA GLN A 24 -14.07 -9.43 4.00
C GLN A 24 -14.61 -8.49 2.92
N ASN A 25 -14.00 -7.32 2.81
CA ASN A 25 -14.52 -6.19 2.06
C ASN A 25 -13.78 -5.95 0.75
N LEU A 26 -13.17 -6.96 0.14
CA LEU A 26 -12.45 -6.79 -1.13
C LEU A 26 -13.39 -6.35 -2.26
N LEU A 27 -12.89 -5.52 -3.18
CA LEU A 27 -13.64 -5.16 -4.38
C LEU A 27 -13.82 -6.37 -5.33
N PRO A 28 -14.91 -6.39 -6.12
CA PRO A 28 -15.16 -7.47 -7.06
C PRO A 28 -14.15 -7.48 -8.22
N PRO A 29 -13.84 -8.65 -8.83
CA PRO A 29 -12.82 -8.78 -9.87
C PRO A 29 -12.97 -7.85 -11.08
N ASN A 30 -14.20 -7.49 -11.45
CA ASN A 30 -14.47 -6.57 -12.56
C ASN A 30 -13.98 -5.13 -12.31
N ARG A 31 -13.60 -4.78 -11.07
CA ARG A 31 -13.00 -3.48 -10.71
C ARG A 31 -11.48 -3.51 -10.65
N LEU A 32 -10.87 -4.70 -10.74
CA LEU A 32 -9.47 -4.96 -10.41
C LEU A 32 -8.58 -5.25 -11.63
N GLY A 33 -9.12 -5.05 -12.83
CA GLY A 33 -8.39 -5.13 -14.09
C GLY A 33 -7.77 -6.50 -14.40
N ILE A 34 -7.02 -6.53 -15.49
CA ILE A 34 -6.27 -7.70 -15.95
C ILE A 34 -4.91 -7.73 -15.26
N ALA A 35 -4.56 -8.89 -14.70
CA ALA A 35 -3.23 -9.15 -14.15
C ALA A 35 -2.24 -9.50 -15.26
N HIS A 36 -1.03 -8.94 -15.16
CA HIS A 36 0.07 -9.21 -16.06
C HIS A 36 1.22 -9.87 -15.30
N ASP A 37 1.84 -10.88 -15.93
CA ASP A 37 2.98 -11.61 -15.36
C ASP A 37 4.33 -10.95 -15.71
N THR A 38 4.35 -10.02 -16.66
CA THR A 38 5.55 -9.29 -17.08
C THR A 38 5.27 -7.80 -17.29
N ILE A 39 6.27 -6.97 -17.03
CA ILE A 39 6.22 -5.52 -17.32
C ILE A 39 5.95 -5.26 -18.81
N GLU A 40 6.53 -6.07 -19.70
CA GLU A 40 6.33 -5.94 -21.15
C GLU A 40 4.86 -6.12 -21.54
N SER A 41 4.20 -7.18 -21.05
CA SER A 41 2.78 -7.42 -21.36
C SER A 41 1.88 -6.32 -20.79
N PHE A 42 2.21 -5.78 -19.61
CA PHE A 42 1.52 -4.63 -19.02
C PHE A 42 1.69 -3.38 -19.90
N GLN A 43 2.91 -3.08 -20.34
CA GLN A 43 3.20 -1.90 -21.16
C GLN A 43 2.53 -1.97 -22.53
N ILE A 44 2.53 -3.14 -23.18
CA ILE A 44 1.84 -3.35 -24.45
C ILE A 44 0.33 -3.07 -24.29
N ALA A 45 -0.27 -3.55 -23.20
CA ALA A 45 -1.68 -3.35 -22.93
C ALA A 45 -2.05 -1.90 -22.62
N CYS A 46 -1.18 -1.16 -21.92
CA CYS A 46 -1.46 0.22 -21.54
C CYS A 46 -1.14 1.26 -22.63
N TYR A 47 -0.16 1.00 -23.51
CA TYR A 47 0.46 2.04 -24.33
C TYR A 47 0.59 1.70 -25.82
N ASN A 48 -0.37 0.97 -26.44
CA ASN A 48 -0.48 0.62 -27.88
C ASN A 48 0.60 1.22 -28.82
N GLU A 49 1.19 0.43 -29.72
CA GLU A 49 2.34 0.83 -30.59
C GLU A 49 2.25 2.21 -31.29
N ASN A 50 1.05 2.78 -31.48
CA ASN A 50 0.80 4.08 -32.11
C ASN A 50 0.67 5.26 -31.14
N SER A 51 0.51 5.04 -29.83
CA SER A 51 0.69 6.10 -28.84
C SER A 51 2.18 6.38 -28.75
N SER A 52 2.58 7.58 -29.14
CA SER A 52 3.95 8.04 -28.95
C SER A 52 4.35 7.71 -27.51
N LYS A 53 5.47 6.99 -27.32
CA LYS A 53 6.12 6.79 -26.00
C LYS A 53 6.58 8.15 -25.45
N SER A 54 5.66 9.10 -25.27
CA SER A 54 5.90 10.28 -24.47
C SER A 54 6.41 9.77 -23.13
N MET A 55 7.59 10.24 -22.70
CA MET A 55 8.10 9.85 -21.40
C MET A 55 7.06 10.26 -20.37
N ILE A 56 6.46 9.27 -19.70
CA ILE A 56 5.52 9.51 -18.61
C ILE A 56 6.20 10.47 -17.63
N GLN A 57 5.63 11.65 -17.46
CA GLN A 57 6.13 12.58 -16.46
C GLN A 57 5.64 12.09 -15.10
N TRP A 58 6.56 11.66 -14.25
CA TRP A 58 6.24 11.18 -12.90
C TRP A 58 6.19 12.32 -11.91
N LYS A 59 5.16 12.32 -11.06
CA LYS A 59 5.11 13.06 -9.80
C LYS A 59 5.34 12.06 -8.66
N GLU A 60 6.19 12.41 -7.71
CA GLU A 60 6.51 11.54 -6.58
C GLU A 60 5.70 11.90 -5.33
N TYR A 61 5.27 10.85 -4.63
CA TYR A 61 4.46 10.92 -3.42
C TYR A 61 4.95 9.90 -2.40
N THR A 62 4.46 10.03 -1.18
CA THR A 62 4.67 9.08 -0.08
C THR A 62 3.34 8.52 0.38
N LEU A 63 3.37 7.32 0.95
CA LEU A 63 2.22 6.71 1.60
C LEU A 63 2.70 5.84 2.75
N VAL A 64 2.13 6.05 3.94
CA VAL A 64 2.49 5.37 5.18
C VAL A 64 1.26 4.67 5.74
N LEU A 65 1.35 3.34 5.85
CA LEU A 65 0.40 2.54 6.60
C LEU A 65 0.81 2.53 8.08
N VAL A 66 -0.14 2.79 8.97
CA VAL A 66 0.10 2.77 10.42
C VAL A 66 -0.70 1.63 11.03
N THR A 67 0.00 0.61 11.53
CA THR A 67 -0.61 -0.57 12.17
C THR A 67 -0.24 -0.67 13.64
N ARG A 68 -1.05 -1.44 14.39
CA ARG A 68 -0.69 -1.89 15.74
C ARG A 68 -1.44 -3.16 16.11
N GLU A 69 -0.92 -3.87 17.09
CA GLU A 69 -1.64 -4.90 17.83
C GLU A 69 -2.12 -4.34 19.17
N ALA A 70 -3.43 -4.35 19.40
CA ALA A 70 -4.00 -3.96 20.68
C ALA A 70 -3.79 -5.08 21.70
N THR A 71 -2.88 -4.85 22.66
CA THR A 71 -2.50 -5.83 23.70
C THR A 71 -3.45 -5.86 24.89
N GLU A 72 -4.35 -4.89 25.03
CA GLU A 72 -5.20 -4.72 26.22
C GLU A 72 -6.58 -5.42 26.13
N GLU A 73 -6.97 -5.91 24.96
CA GLU A 73 -8.25 -6.62 24.77
C GLU A 73 -8.03 -8.14 24.67
N LYS A 74 -8.97 -8.92 25.24
CA LYS A 74 -8.97 -10.41 25.23
C LYS A 74 -8.91 -11.07 23.83
N ASN A 75 -8.89 -10.29 22.74
CA ASN A 75 -9.04 -10.78 21.37
C ASN A 75 -7.90 -10.39 20.40
N ASN A 76 -6.72 -9.94 20.86
CA ASN A 76 -5.54 -9.61 20.00
C ASN A 76 -5.94 -8.95 18.67
N LYS A 77 -6.47 -7.72 18.75
CA LYS A 77 -6.94 -6.99 17.56
C LYS A 77 -5.76 -6.42 16.78
N ARG A 78 -5.68 -6.76 15.50
CA ARG A 78 -4.78 -6.11 14.52
C ARG A 78 -5.50 -4.88 13.96
N GLN A 79 -5.04 -3.71 14.38
CA GLN A 79 -5.65 -2.43 14.03
C GLN A 79 -4.84 -1.71 12.96
N ILE A 80 -5.53 -0.88 12.18
CA ILE A 80 -4.92 0.01 11.20
C ILE A 80 -5.56 1.39 11.32
N LEU A 81 -4.73 2.43 11.27
CA LEU A 81 -5.20 3.81 11.21
C LEU A 81 -5.32 4.20 9.75
N LEU A 82 -6.51 4.64 9.34
CA LEU A 82 -6.77 5.17 8.00
C LEU A 82 -7.33 6.58 8.12
N GLY A 83 -6.98 7.44 7.18
CA GLY A 83 -7.49 8.80 7.10
C GLY A 83 -8.65 8.92 6.12
N LEU A 84 -9.81 9.41 6.58
CA LEU A 84 -10.89 9.84 5.70
C LEU A 84 -10.55 11.19 5.09
N LYS A 85 -10.36 11.25 3.76
CA LYS A 85 -10.03 12.49 3.05
C LYS A 85 -11.25 13.38 2.86
N HIS A 86 -11.11 14.65 3.18
CA HIS A 86 -12.15 15.69 3.03
C HIS A 86 -11.89 16.64 1.87
N ARG A 87 -10.65 16.70 1.38
CA ARG A 87 -10.23 17.57 0.28
C ARG A 87 -9.27 16.83 -0.65
N GLY A 88 -9.05 17.41 -1.84
CA GLY A 88 -8.06 16.91 -2.80
C GLY A 88 -8.47 15.62 -3.51
N PHE A 89 -7.47 14.97 -4.13
CA PHE A 89 -7.67 13.71 -4.85
C PHE A 89 -8.03 12.58 -3.88
N GLY A 90 -9.12 11.85 -4.19
CA GLY A 90 -9.65 10.81 -3.31
C GLY A 90 -10.55 11.32 -2.18
N THR A 91 -11.11 12.53 -2.30
CA THR A 91 -12.10 13.04 -1.33
C THR A 91 -13.24 12.01 -1.12
N GLY A 92 -13.55 11.73 0.14
CA GLY A 92 -14.55 10.72 0.54
C GLY A 92 -14.00 9.31 0.67
N PHE A 93 -12.76 9.04 0.23
CA PHE A 93 -12.09 7.76 0.44
C PHE A 93 -11.26 7.75 1.72
N TYR A 94 -11.07 6.54 2.24
CA TYR A 94 -10.05 6.24 3.24
C TYR A 94 -8.73 5.93 2.55
N ASN A 95 -7.62 6.34 3.15
CA ASN A 95 -6.29 5.96 2.71
C ASN A 95 -5.31 5.88 3.91
N GLY A 96 -4.09 5.41 3.67
CA GLY A 96 -2.95 5.71 4.53
C GLY A 96 -2.56 7.20 4.44
N PHE A 97 -1.50 7.56 5.16
CA PHE A 97 -1.10 8.95 5.34
C PHE A 97 0.09 9.29 4.44
N GLY A 98 0.08 10.45 3.82
CA GLY A 98 1.12 10.82 2.86
C GLY A 98 0.63 11.77 1.79
N GLY A 99 1.60 12.35 1.10
CA GLY A 99 1.35 13.41 0.15
C GLY A 99 2.47 13.53 -0.87
N LYS A 100 2.46 14.64 -1.59
CA LYS A 100 3.47 14.90 -2.62
C LYS A 100 4.80 15.22 -1.95
N ILE A 101 5.89 14.68 -2.49
CA ILE A 101 7.23 15.09 -2.02
C ILE A 101 7.44 16.56 -2.37
N ASP A 102 7.79 17.36 -1.37
CA ASP A 102 8.11 18.77 -1.53
C ASP A 102 9.55 18.93 -2.06
N PRO A 103 9.84 19.92 -2.93
CA PRO A 103 11.20 20.18 -3.39
C PRO A 103 12.24 20.43 -2.28
N THR A 104 11.79 20.79 -1.07
CA THR A 104 12.63 20.98 0.12
C THR A 104 12.86 19.70 0.93
N ASP A 105 12.10 18.63 0.67
CA ASP A 105 12.34 17.33 1.30
C ASP A 105 13.65 16.73 0.78
N ALA A 106 14.58 16.37 1.68
CA ALA A 106 15.88 15.83 1.29
C ALA A 106 15.80 14.41 0.69
N SER A 107 14.73 13.68 0.99
CA SER A 107 14.45 12.34 0.45
C SER A 107 12.95 12.00 0.58
N PRO A 108 12.46 10.94 -0.08
CA PRO A 108 11.10 10.45 0.14
C PRO A 108 10.76 10.14 1.60
N GLU A 109 11.73 9.65 2.38
CA GLU A 109 11.54 9.39 3.81
C GLU A 109 11.29 10.67 4.61
N HIS A 110 11.93 11.79 4.23
CA HIS A 110 11.68 13.09 4.86
C HIS A 110 10.24 13.55 4.58
N GLY A 111 9.80 13.45 3.31
CA GLY A 111 8.43 13.74 2.94
C GLY A 111 7.42 12.84 3.68
N ALA A 112 7.71 11.54 3.81
CA ALA A 112 6.83 10.60 4.50
C ALA A 112 6.69 10.93 6.00
N VAL A 113 7.79 11.31 6.67
CA VAL A 113 7.77 11.75 8.08
C VAL A 113 6.99 13.05 8.24
N ARG A 114 7.21 14.04 7.36
CA ARG A 114 6.51 15.33 7.39
C ARG A 114 5.01 15.14 7.21
N GLU A 115 4.59 14.49 6.13
CA GLU A 115 3.17 14.26 5.80
C GLU A 115 2.46 13.46 6.91
N LEU A 116 3.10 12.41 7.42
CA LEU A 116 2.55 11.63 8.53
C LEU A 116 2.31 12.51 9.77
N ALA A 117 3.26 13.38 10.12
CA ALA A 117 3.13 14.28 11.25
C ALA A 117 2.03 15.33 11.04
N GLU A 118 1.93 15.90 9.84
CA GLU A 118 0.90 16.88 9.47
C GLU A 118 -0.52 16.29 9.50
N GLU A 119 -0.67 15.04 9.04
CA GLU A 119 -1.97 14.39 8.88
C GLU A 119 -2.44 13.59 10.11
N THR A 120 -1.54 13.27 11.04
CA THR A 120 -1.87 12.41 12.21
C THR A 120 -1.38 12.93 13.55
N ASN A 121 -0.55 13.98 13.57
CA ASN A 121 0.18 14.45 14.75
C ASN A 121 1.13 13.39 15.35
N LEU A 122 1.43 12.33 14.62
CA LEU A 122 2.43 11.33 15.01
C LEU A 122 3.83 11.87 14.71
N VAL A 123 4.58 12.13 15.78
CA VAL A 123 5.93 12.70 15.74
C VAL A 123 6.97 11.75 16.34
N GLY A 124 8.25 12.05 16.14
CA GLY A 124 9.37 11.30 16.72
C GLY A 124 9.90 10.14 15.86
N ILE A 125 9.30 9.90 14.69
CA ILE A 125 9.84 8.99 13.68
C ILE A 125 10.87 9.75 12.84
N SER A 126 12.10 9.27 12.79
CA SER A 126 13.14 9.86 11.94
C SER A 126 13.08 9.30 10.51
N PRO A 127 13.63 10.01 9.50
CA PRO A 127 13.74 9.51 8.14
C PRO A 127 14.51 8.17 8.04
N GLU A 128 15.52 7.95 8.90
CA GLU A 128 16.23 6.67 8.95
C GLU A 128 15.35 5.53 9.44
N ILE A 129 14.50 5.75 10.46
CA ILE A 129 13.52 4.75 10.89
C ILE A 129 12.51 4.50 9.76
N MET A 130 12.00 5.56 9.13
CA MET A 130 11.06 5.45 8.01
C MET A 130 11.65 4.63 6.85
N LYS A 131 12.95 4.78 6.56
CA LYS A 131 13.67 3.98 5.55
C LYS A 131 13.59 2.48 5.84
N HIS A 132 13.73 2.07 7.11
CA HIS A 132 13.59 0.67 7.52
C HIS A 132 12.15 0.15 7.40
N CYS A 133 11.18 1.05 7.37
CA CYS A 133 9.76 0.75 7.21
C CYS A 133 9.31 0.69 5.74
N LYS A 134 10.22 0.72 4.76
CA LYS A 134 9.89 0.67 3.33
C LYS A 134 9.20 -0.65 2.97
N ALA A 135 8.02 -0.55 2.35
CA ALA A 135 7.22 -1.69 1.91
C ALA A 135 7.10 -1.80 0.38
N GLY A 136 7.49 -0.76 -0.37
CA GLY A 136 7.50 -0.85 -1.83
C GLY A 136 7.43 0.48 -2.57
N VAL A 137 7.16 0.38 -3.87
CA VAL A 137 6.87 1.50 -4.77
C VAL A 137 5.64 1.14 -5.62
N LEU A 138 4.65 2.02 -5.63
CA LEU A 138 3.45 1.90 -6.46
C LEU A 138 3.53 2.92 -7.59
N LYS A 139 3.29 2.50 -8.84
CA LYS A 139 3.32 3.36 -10.02
C LYS A 139 1.95 3.36 -10.69
N PHE A 140 1.33 4.53 -10.76
CA PHE A 140 0.00 4.71 -11.32
C PHE A 140 0.04 5.49 -12.63
N THR A 141 -0.70 5.01 -13.62
CA THR A 141 -1.04 5.76 -14.83
C THR A 141 -2.54 5.71 -15.08
N PHE A 142 -3.05 6.58 -15.94
CA PHE A 142 -4.48 6.85 -16.09
C PHE A 142 -4.85 6.95 -17.57
N ASP A 143 -6.01 6.41 -17.94
CA ASP A 143 -6.55 6.43 -19.31
C ASP A 143 -7.30 7.74 -19.65
N ASP A 144 -6.82 8.87 -19.14
CA ASP A 144 -7.48 10.17 -19.25
C ASP A 144 -6.77 11.14 -20.19
N ASN A 145 -6.14 10.61 -21.24
CA ASN A 145 -5.52 11.34 -22.35
C ASN A 145 -4.50 12.41 -21.91
N ASP A 146 -3.47 12.01 -21.16
CA ASP A 146 -2.37 12.87 -20.65
C ASP A 146 -2.80 14.00 -19.70
N ASN A 147 -4.08 14.08 -19.29
CA ASN A 147 -4.51 15.06 -18.30
C ASN A 147 -3.86 14.82 -16.92
N ASN A 148 -3.55 13.56 -16.60
CA ASN A 148 -2.87 13.20 -15.37
C ASN A 148 -1.45 12.70 -15.61
N LYS A 149 -0.52 13.33 -14.89
CA LYS A 149 0.87 12.87 -14.78
C LYS A 149 0.89 11.52 -14.06
N GLY A 150 1.82 10.64 -14.44
CA GLY A 150 2.04 9.39 -13.71
C GLY A 150 2.40 9.67 -12.25
N MET A 151 1.97 8.78 -11.35
CA MET A 151 2.26 8.91 -9.92
C MET A 151 3.21 7.79 -9.48
N LEU A 152 4.33 8.15 -8.86
CA LEU A 152 5.23 7.22 -8.20
C LEU A 152 5.06 7.41 -6.69
N VAL A 153 4.54 6.41 -6.01
CA VAL A 153 4.26 6.45 -4.57
C VAL A 153 5.25 5.57 -3.84
N HIS A 154 6.01 6.18 -2.95
CA HIS A 154 6.91 5.53 -2.01
C HIS A 154 6.10 4.98 -0.83
N LEU A 155 5.95 3.65 -0.77
CA LEU A 155 5.11 2.99 0.23
C LEU A 155 5.93 2.55 1.45
N TYR A 156 5.41 2.89 2.63
CA TYR A 156 5.97 2.53 3.93
C TYR A 156 4.89 1.89 4.80
N ARG A 157 5.30 1.00 5.71
CA ARG A 157 4.45 0.48 6.79
C ARG A 157 5.17 0.60 8.11
N ILE A 158 4.60 1.37 9.01
CA ILE A 158 5.03 1.43 10.41
C ILE A 158 4.09 0.59 11.27
N ASP A 159 4.66 -0.10 12.26
CA ASP A 159 3.90 -0.80 13.28
C ASP A 159 4.25 -0.22 14.66
N LEU A 160 3.25 0.29 15.39
CA LEU A 160 3.50 1.03 16.63
C LEU A 160 4.10 0.14 17.73
N ASN A 161 3.75 -1.15 17.77
CA ASN A 161 4.32 -2.09 18.72
C ASN A 161 5.79 -2.37 18.37
N HIS A 162 6.11 -2.51 17.09
CA HIS A 162 7.49 -2.65 16.63
C HIS A 162 8.31 -1.38 16.93
N LEU A 163 7.78 -0.19 16.67
CA LEU A 163 8.44 1.08 16.96
C LEU A 163 8.77 1.24 18.45
N SER A 164 7.86 0.86 19.34
CA SER A 164 8.09 0.86 20.79
C SER A 164 9.16 -0.13 21.21
N LYS A 165 9.14 -1.37 20.67
CA LYS A 165 10.10 -2.42 21.02
C LYS A 165 11.51 -2.11 20.52
N GLU A 166 11.66 -1.78 19.25
CA GLU A 166 12.94 -1.63 18.57
C GLU A 166 13.56 -0.24 18.77
N TYR A 167 12.77 0.81 18.59
CA TYR A 167 13.25 2.19 18.58
C TYR A 167 12.90 3.00 19.84
N LYS A 168 12.20 2.38 20.81
CA LYS A 168 11.73 3.03 22.06
C LYS A 168 10.84 4.24 21.83
N ILE A 169 10.14 4.27 20.69
CA ILE A 169 9.16 5.30 20.35
C ILE A 169 7.79 4.84 20.86
N ASN A 170 7.24 5.56 21.83
CA ASN A 170 5.90 5.29 22.35
C ASN A 170 4.93 6.34 21.83
N VAL A 171 3.91 5.89 21.11
CA VAL A 171 2.85 6.76 20.60
C VAL A 171 1.66 6.69 21.55
N ASN A 172 1.26 7.84 22.09
CA ASN A 172 0.00 7.93 22.81
C ASN A 172 -1.14 8.11 21.80
N ILE A 173 -2.07 7.16 21.81
CA ILE A 173 -3.14 7.06 20.81
C ILE A 173 -4.12 8.23 20.92
N SER A 174 -4.28 8.80 22.11
CA SER A 174 -5.10 10.00 22.30
C SER A 174 -4.54 11.24 21.60
N ASP A 175 -3.26 11.22 21.23
CA ASP A 175 -2.59 12.35 20.61
C ASP A 175 -2.73 12.32 19.08
N ILE A 176 -3.25 11.23 18.53
CA ILE A 176 -3.56 11.11 17.10
C ILE A 176 -4.71 12.06 16.76
N ARG A 177 -4.44 13.00 15.86
CA ARG A 177 -5.41 13.97 15.36
C ARG A 177 -5.10 14.37 13.94
N GLY A 178 -6.15 14.57 13.17
CA GLY A 178 -6.06 14.98 11.77
C GLY A 178 -5.80 16.45 11.56
N CYS A 179 -5.96 16.87 10.31
CA CYS A 179 -6.00 18.25 9.88
C CYS A 179 -7.29 18.51 9.08
N ASP A 180 -7.43 19.70 8.49
CA ASP A 180 -8.60 20.07 7.68
C ASP A 180 -8.76 19.18 6.42
N GLU A 181 -7.68 18.53 5.96
CA GLU A 181 -7.68 17.68 4.78
C GLU A 181 -8.09 16.23 5.10
N ILE A 182 -7.77 15.71 6.28
CA ILE A 182 -7.90 14.29 6.57
C ILE A 182 -8.22 14.03 8.05
N THR A 183 -9.14 13.09 8.31
CA THR A 183 -9.47 12.64 9.67
C THR A 183 -9.01 11.20 9.89
N PRO A 184 -8.01 10.97 10.76
CA PRO A 184 -7.58 9.63 11.17
C PRO A 184 -8.69 8.88 11.92
N VAL A 185 -8.88 7.61 11.54
CA VAL A 185 -9.86 6.69 12.13
C VAL A 185 -9.21 5.33 12.31
N TRP A 186 -9.28 4.79 13.52
CA TRP A 186 -8.84 3.43 13.81
C TRP A 186 -9.88 2.42 13.33
N PHE A 187 -9.42 1.45 12.54
CA PHE A 187 -10.16 0.25 12.22
C PHE A 187 -9.64 -0.88 13.12
N ASP A 188 -10.56 -1.49 13.85
CA ASP A 188 -10.26 -2.46 14.91
C ASP A 188 -9.70 -3.79 14.39
N ARG A 189 -9.99 -4.12 13.13
CA ARG A 189 -9.65 -5.39 12.50
C ARG A 189 -9.22 -5.12 11.07
N TRP A 190 -8.05 -5.62 10.68
CA TRP A 190 -7.60 -5.56 9.28
C TRP A 190 -8.60 -6.22 8.32
N GLU A 191 -9.31 -7.25 8.80
CA GLU A 191 -10.34 -7.97 8.05
C GLU A 191 -11.51 -7.06 7.62
N ASP A 192 -11.73 -5.94 8.33
CA ASP A 192 -12.82 -5.00 8.11
C ASP A 192 -12.42 -3.74 7.31
N VAL A 193 -11.18 -3.64 6.83
CA VAL A 193 -10.72 -2.49 6.04
C VAL A 193 -11.72 -2.17 4.92
N PRO A 194 -12.20 -0.92 4.78
CA PRO A 194 -13.39 -0.62 4.00
C PRO A 194 -13.06 -0.41 2.52
N PHE A 195 -12.56 -1.42 1.81
CA PHE A 195 -12.03 -1.23 0.46
C PHE A 195 -13.04 -0.68 -0.56
N GLN A 196 -14.35 -0.80 -0.32
CA GLN A 196 -15.37 -0.13 -1.15
C GLN A 196 -15.31 1.40 -1.09
N LYS A 197 -14.67 1.96 -0.05
CA LYS A 197 -14.44 3.39 0.15
C LYS A 197 -12.94 3.73 0.05
N MET A 198 -12.18 2.96 -0.73
CA MET A 198 -10.75 3.16 -0.96
C MET A 198 -10.47 3.12 -2.46
N HIS A 199 -9.25 3.45 -2.88
CA HIS A 199 -8.88 3.30 -4.29
C HIS A 199 -8.88 1.82 -4.68
N ALA A 200 -9.22 1.51 -5.93
CA ALA A 200 -9.53 0.13 -6.29
C ALA A 200 -8.33 -0.82 -6.18
N ASP A 201 -7.13 -0.30 -6.38
CA ASP A 201 -5.88 -1.03 -6.23
C ASP A 201 -5.61 -1.45 -4.79
N ASP A 202 -6.14 -0.70 -3.83
CA ASP A 202 -5.98 -0.97 -2.40
C ASP A 202 -6.52 -2.35 -2.02
N SER A 203 -7.57 -2.83 -2.71
CA SER A 203 -8.11 -4.20 -2.54
C SER A 203 -7.11 -5.31 -2.91
N ILE A 204 -5.96 -4.97 -3.50
CA ILE A 204 -4.96 -5.93 -3.95
C ILE A 204 -3.70 -5.81 -3.09
N TRP A 205 -3.11 -4.62 -3.00
CA TRP A 205 -1.80 -4.46 -2.36
C TRP A 205 -1.88 -4.34 -0.83
N TYR A 206 -2.94 -3.77 -0.24
CA TYR A 206 -3.06 -3.74 1.23
C TYR A 206 -3.06 -5.15 1.83
N PRO A 207 -3.86 -6.11 1.34
CA PRO A 207 -3.81 -7.49 1.84
C PRO A 207 -2.41 -8.10 1.82
N ILE A 208 -1.64 -7.85 0.76
CA ILE A 208 -0.27 -8.36 0.63
C ILE A 208 0.65 -7.73 1.68
N VAL A 209 0.61 -6.40 1.82
CA VAL A 209 1.49 -5.67 2.75
C VAL A 209 1.13 -5.96 4.21
N LEU A 210 -0.16 -6.07 4.53
CA LEU A 210 -0.63 -6.37 5.89
C LEU A 210 -0.39 -7.83 6.28
N SER A 211 -0.47 -8.78 5.34
CA SER A 211 -0.26 -10.21 5.66
C SER A 211 1.21 -10.57 5.93
N ALA A 212 2.15 -9.70 5.57
CA ALA A 212 3.56 -9.86 5.93
C ALA A 212 3.84 -9.33 7.34
N GLU A 213 4.94 -9.77 7.95
CA GLU A 213 5.48 -9.09 9.14
C GLU A 213 5.94 -7.66 8.79
N PRO A 214 6.02 -6.72 9.76
CA PRO A 214 6.65 -5.43 9.53
C PRO A 214 8.07 -5.57 8.95
N GLY A 215 8.34 -4.94 7.80
CA GLY A 215 9.61 -5.11 7.06
C GLY A 215 9.76 -6.46 6.32
N GLY A 216 8.73 -7.31 6.36
CA GLY A 216 8.69 -8.66 5.78
C GLY A 216 8.42 -8.71 4.28
N VAL A 217 8.15 -7.56 3.65
CA VAL A 217 7.73 -7.49 2.24
C VAL A 217 8.22 -6.21 1.57
N TYR A 218 8.61 -6.35 0.31
CA TYR A 218 8.85 -5.25 -0.61
C TYR A 218 8.11 -5.54 -1.92
N MET A 219 7.32 -4.57 -2.40
CA MET A 219 6.54 -4.70 -3.63
C MET A 219 6.86 -3.60 -4.64
N GLU A 220 6.97 -3.95 -5.91
CA GLU A 220 6.84 -3.01 -7.01
C GLU A 220 5.54 -3.26 -7.75
N ALA A 221 4.65 -2.27 -7.79
CA ALA A 221 3.38 -2.37 -8.48
C ALA A 221 3.30 -1.34 -9.62
N LEU A 222 2.76 -1.75 -10.75
CA LEU A 222 2.29 -0.87 -11.82
C LEU A 222 0.80 -1.08 -11.98
N VAL A 223 0.04 -0.01 -11.97
CA VAL A 223 -1.43 -0.03 -12.04
C VAL A 223 -1.88 1.04 -13.02
N HIS A 224 -2.70 0.63 -13.98
CA HIS A 224 -3.30 1.53 -14.96
C HIS A 224 -4.79 1.67 -14.72
N PHE A 225 -5.22 2.87 -14.37
CA PHE A 225 -6.61 3.20 -14.06
C PHE A 225 -7.40 3.59 -15.30
N ALA A 226 -8.67 3.19 -15.32
CA ALA A 226 -9.65 3.67 -16.29
C ALA A 226 -9.89 5.19 -16.11
N SER A 227 -10.33 5.83 -17.19
CA SER A 227 -10.78 7.22 -17.16
C SER A 227 -11.95 7.41 -16.18
N GLY A 228 -12.09 8.63 -15.64
CA GLY A 228 -13.16 9.01 -14.71
C GLY A 228 -12.77 9.04 -13.23
N GLY A 229 -11.49 8.84 -12.91
CA GLY A 229 -10.94 9.13 -11.58
C GLY A 229 -11.65 8.41 -10.43
N PRO A 230 -11.82 9.05 -9.25
CA PRO A 230 -12.49 8.46 -8.10
C PRO A 230 -13.97 8.06 -8.32
N ASP A 231 -14.67 8.67 -9.27
CA ASP A 231 -16.08 8.34 -9.55
C ASP A 231 -16.20 6.96 -10.23
N VAL A 232 -15.25 6.63 -11.11
CA VAL A 232 -15.17 5.32 -11.77
C VAL A 232 -14.39 4.32 -10.92
N ASN A 233 -13.28 4.76 -10.33
CA ASN A 233 -12.40 4.01 -9.44
C ASN A 233 -12.17 2.56 -9.89
N THR A 234 -11.73 2.36 -11.12
CA THR A 234 -11.57 1.03 -11.74
C THR A 234 -10.18 0.92 -12.35
N ILE A 235 -9.53 -0.23 -12.16
CA ILE A 235 -8.25 -0.55 -12.78
C ILE A 235 -8.51 -1.32 -14.08
N LEU A 236 -7.76 -1.01 -15.13
CA LEU A 236 -7.76 -1.74 -16.40
C LEU A 236 -6.68 -2.82 -16.41
N HIS A 237 -5.45 -2.47 -16.01
CA HIS A 237 -4.30 -3.35 -16.04
C HIS A 237 -3.46 -3.21 -14.78
N ARG A 238 -2.81 -4.30 -14.38
CA ARG A 238 -1.90 -4.30 -13.23
C ARG A 238 -0.76 -5.31 -13.37
N TYR A 239 0.38 -4.95 -12.82
CA TYR A 239 1.56 -5.81 -12.67
C TYR A 239 2.13 -5.64 -11.26
N PHE A 240 2.47 -6.75 -10.60
CA PHE A 240 2.92 -6.77 -9.21
C PHE A 240 4.13 -7.71 -9.09
N ASP A 241 5.29 -7.16 -8.73
CA ASP A 241 6.48 -7.93 -8.32
C ASP A 241 6.59 -7.87 -6.80
N VAL A 242 6.33 -8.98 -6.12
CA VAL A 242 6.29 -9.07 -4.65
C VAL A 242 7.44 -9.92 -4.15
N LYS A 243 8.26 -9.34 -3.27
CA LYS A 243 9.39 -10.01 -2.65
C LYS A 243 9.15 -10.06 -1.15
N TYR A 244 9.05 -11.26 -0.61
CA TYR A 244 9.02 -11.48 0.83
C TYR A 244 10.44 -11.63 1.33
N THR A 245 10.79 -10.89 2.38
CA THR A 245 12.05 -11.13 3.08
C THR A 245 11.81 -12.34 3.98
N ASN A 246 12.54 -13.43 3.75
CA ASN A 246 12.48 -14.56 4.66
C ASN A 246 12.99 -14.07 6.03
N ALA A 247 12.09 -14.02 7.01
CA ALA A 247 12.44 -13.87 8.42
C ALA A 247 13.17 -15.14 8.87
N ASN A 248 14.44 -15.25 8.49
CA ASN A 248 15.40 -16.22 8.99
C ASN A 248 16.81 -15.66 8.78
N ARG A 249 17.18 -14.73 9.66
CA ARG A 249 18.53 -14.61 10.22
C ARG A 249 18.43 -14.21 11.68
#